data_AF-A0A7C3G4T8-F1
#
_entry.id   AF-A0A7C3G4T8-F1
#
_cell.length_a   1.000
_cell.length_b   1.000
_cell.length_c   1.000
_cell.angle_alpha   90.00
_cell.angle_beta   90.00
_cell.angle_gamma   90.00
#
_symmetry.space_group_name_H-M   'P 1'
#
loop_
_entity.id
_entity.type
_entity.pdbx_description
1 polymer ?
#
loop_
_entity_poly.entity_id
_entity_poly.type
_entity_poly.pdbx_seq_one_letter_code
_entity_poly.pdbx_strand_id
1 'polypeptide(L)'
;MKDTYRFNIGEFRCIAVSDGSHTYYTPPNFPPPPVFLFANASEEQLNNVLHEYNLDSKTWSEWVSPYICLLIDTGQQLVLVDTGAGNLSPETGKLPENLKKRNRWWGYRHYYSHSRASRPYRW
;
A
#
# COMPACT_ATOMS: atom_id res chain seq x y z
N MET A 1 7.95 -2.16 -9.29
CA MET A 1 6.70 -1.49 -8.89
C MET A 1 6.97 -0.02 -8.62
N LYS A 2 5.98 0.87 -8.73
CA LYS A 2 6.13 2.27 -8.28
C LYS A 2 6.04 2.32 -6.75
N ASP A 3 7.00 2.98 -6.10
CA ASP A 3 7.04 3.16 -4.64
C ASP A 3 5.80 3.90 -4.10
N THR A 4 5.20 4.77 -4.93
CA THR A 4 3.99 5.52 -4.58
C THR A 4 3.04 5.63 -5.79
N TYR A 5 1.75 5.67 -5.52
CA TYR A 5 0.71 5.97 -6.49
C TYR A 5 -0.26 7.01 -5.91
N ARG A 6 -0.49 8.09 -6.66
CA ARG A 6 -1.32 9.22 -6.21
C ARG A 6 -2.66 9.19 -6.91
N PHE A 7 -3.72 9.45 -6.17
CA PHE A 7 -5.08 9.51 -6.68
C PHE A 7 -5.93 10.40 -5.77
N ASN A 8 -7.12 10.77 -6.24
CA ASN A 8 -8.08 11.52 -5.43
C ASN A 8 -9.35 10.69 -5.21
N ILE A 9 -10.00 10.89 -4.06
CA ILE A 9 -11.37 10.44 -3.80
C ILE A 9 -12.16 11.69 -3.43
N GLY A 10 -12.94 12.22 -4.38
CA GLY A 10 -13.52 13.56 -4.24
C GLY A 10 -12.42 14.60 -3.99
N GLU A 11 -12.54 15.35 -2.89
CA GLU A 11 -11.57 16.36 -2.46
C GLU A 11 -10.36 15.79 -1.70
N PHE A 12 -10.39 14.51 -1.33
CA PHE A 12 -9.30 13.91 -0.56
C PHE A 12 -8.15 13.52 -1.48
N ARG A 13 -6.94 13.88 -1.05
CA ARG A 13 -5.70 13.58 -1.77
C ARG A 13 -5.08 12.34 -1.16
N CYS A 14 -5.04 11.27 -1.93
CA CYS A 14 -4.61 9.95 -1.47
C CYS A 14 -3.29 9.55 -2.11
N ILE A 15 -2.46 8.85 -1.33
CA ILE A 15 -1.23 8.24 -1.81
C ILE A 15 -1.17 6.81 -1.28
N ALA A 16 -1.25 5.84 -2.19
CA ALA A 16 -0.83 4.48 -1.89
C ALA A 16 0.69 4.45 -1.84
N VAL A 17 1.25 3.96 -0.74
CA VAL A 17 2.69 3.94 -0.47
C VAL A 17 3.11 2.50 -0.22
N SER A 18 4.07 2.01 -1.01
CA SER A 18 4.62 0.67 -0.82
C SER A 18 5.53 0.65 0.40
N ASP A 19 5.30 -0.28 1.33
CA ASP A 19 6.27 -0.67 2.35
C ASP A 19 7.28 -1.70 1.81
N GLY A 20 6.99 -2.28 0.64
CA GLY A 20 7.73 -3.36 0.02
C GLY A 20 6.83 -4.54 -0.30
N SER A 21 7.43 -5.71 -0.37
CA SER A 21 6.73 -6.98 -0.63
C SER A 21 7.39 -8.10 0.16
N HIS A 22 6.63 -9.13 0.49
CA HIS A 22 7.18 -10.37 1.05
C HIS A 22 6.84 -11.53 0.12
N THR A 23 7.85 -12.33 -0.23
CA THR A 23 7.63 -13.60 -0.91
C THR A 23 7.45 -14.68 0.13
N TYR A 24 6.27 -15.28 0.16
CA TYR A 24 5.96 -16.40 1.03
C TYR A 24 6.28 -17.70 0.30
N TYR A 25 7.28 -18.42 0.77
CA TYR A 25 7.72 -19.71 0.22
C TYR A 25 7.10 -20.87 1.00
N THR A 26 6.82 -21.95 0.28
CA THR A 26 6.26 -23.20 0.82
C THR A 26 7.17 -24.37 0.47
N PRO A 27 7.17 -25.45 1.28
CA PRO A 27 7.51 -25.58 2.70
C PRO A 27 9.01 -25.28 3.00
N PRO A 28 9.46 -25.13 4.27
CA PRO A 28 8.78 -25.55 5.52
C PRO A 28 7.96 -24.48 6.25
N ASN A 29 8.06 -23.21 5.85
CA ASN A 29 7.51 -22.10 6.67
C ASN A 29 5.99 -21.92 6.55
N PHE A 30 5.41 -22.25 5.40
CA PHE A 30 3.98 -22.14 5.13
C PHE A 30 3.45 -23.36 4.35
N PRO A 31 2.17 -23.74 4.50
CA PRO A 31 1.51 -24.68 3.61
C PRO A 31 1.51 -24.17 2.16
N PRO A 32 1.38 -25.05 1.15
CA PRO A 32 1.26 -24.64 -0.25
C PRO A 32 0.21 -23.54 -0.46
N PRO A 33 0.44 -22.55 -1.35
CA PRO A 33 -0.45 -21.40 -1.55
C PRO A 33 -1.93 -21.76 -1.80
N PRO A 34 -2.28 -22.79 -2.59
CA PRO A 34 -3.67 -23.22 -2.77
C PRO A 34 -4.37 -23.56 -1.46
N VAL A 35 -3.66 -24.25 -0.55
CA VAL A 35 -4.21 -24.68 0.74
C VAL A 35 -4.29 -23.50 1.71
N PHE A 36 -3.26 -22.65 1.72
CA PHE A 36 -3.17 -21.53 2.67
C PHE A 36 -4.13 -20.37 2.30
N LEU A 37 -4.18 -19.99 1.03
CA LEU A 37 -4.93 -18.82 0.56
C LEU A 37 -6.40 -19.13 0.25
N PHE A 38 -6.72 -20.38 -0.10
CA PHE A 38 -8.05 -20.80 -0.56
C PHE A 38 -8.59 -21.99 0.22
N ALA A 39 -8.47 -21.97 1.55
CA ALA A 39 -8.83 -23.09 2.43
C ALA A 39 -10.26 -23.64 2.29
N ASN A 40 -11.20 -22.83 1.77
CA ASN A 40 -12.61 -23.21 1.60
C ASN A 40 -13.01 -23.43 0.13
N ALA A 41 -12.07 -23.33 -0.82
CA ALA A 41 -12.37 -23.55 -2.24
C ALA A 41 -12.28 -25.05 -2.58
N SER A 42 -13.17 -25.53 -3.45
CA SER A 42 -13.00 -26.87 -4.02
C SER A 42 -11.82 -26.91 -4.99
N GLU A 43 -11.14 -28.05 -5.08
CA GLU A 43 -10.00 -28.25 -5.98
C GLU A 43 -10.38 -27.97 -7.44
N GLU A 44 -11.56 -28.41 -7.87
CA GLU A 44 -12.05 -28.19 -9.23
C GLU A 44 -12.23 -26.69 -9.55
N GLN A 45 -12.92 -25.95 -8.68
CA GLN A 45 -13.14 -24.51 -8.87
C GLN A 45 -11.80 -23.75 -8.86
N LEU A 46 -10.92 -24.10 -7.94
CA LEU A 46 -9.63 -23.44 -7.81
C LEU A 46 -8.75 -23.71 -9.03
N ASN A 47 -8.67 -24.95 -9.51
CA ASN A 47 -7.89 -25.28 -10.70
C ASN A 47 -8.39 -24.55 -11.95
N ASN A 48 -9.72 -24.50 -12.14
CA ASN A 48 -10.31 -23.78 -13.27
C ASN A 48 -9.92 -22.30 -13.28
N VAL A 49 -10.01 -21.63 -12.12
CA VAL A 49 -9.65 -20.20 -11.99
C VAL A 49 -8.13 -20.01 -12.12
N LEU A 50 -7.31 -20.84 -11.47
CA LEU A 50 -5.85 -20.69 -11.52
C LEU A 50 -5.30 -20.84 -12.95
N HIS A 51 -5.90 -21.71 -13.77
CA HIS A 51 -5.51 -21.85 -15.17
C HIS A 51 -5.69 -20.58 -15.98
N GLU A 52 -6.70 -19.75 -15.68
CA GLU A 52 -6.89 -18.44 -16.33
C GLU A 52 -5.73 -17.47 -16.06
N TYR A 53 -5.00 -17.69 -14.96
CA TYR A 53 -3.83 -16.91 -14.57
C TYR A 53 -2.50 -17.62 -14.87
N ASN A 54 -2.51 -18.73 -15.61
CA ASN A 54 -1.35 -19.59 -15.88
C ASN A 54 -0.69 -20.13 -14.60
N LEU A 55 -1.48 -20.39 -13.57
CA LEU A 55 -1.05 -21.03 -12.33
C LEU A 55 -1.57 -22.47 -12.28
N ASP A 56 -0.78 -23.36 -11.68
CA ASP A 56 -1.15 -24.75 -11.42
C ASP A 56 -1.06 -25.00 -9.91
N SER A 57 -2.15 -25.43 -9.30
CA SER A 57 -2.24 -25.66 -7.84
C SER A 57 -1.23 -26.68 -7.33
N LYS A 58 -0.76 -27.61 -8.17
CA LYS A 58 0.19 -28.65 -7.76
C LYS A 58 1.64 -28.16 -7.77
N THR A 59 1.94 -27.14 -8.58
CA THR A 59 3.31 -26.63 -8.77
C THR A 59 3.50 -25.21 -8.25
N TRP A 60 2.42 -24.50 -7.92
CA TRP A 60 2.48 -23.17 -7.33
C TRP A 60 3.04 -23.24 -5.92
N SER A 61 4.28 -22.78 -5.73
CA SER A 61 5.06 -22.96 -4.50
C SER A 61 5.27 -21.68 -3.68
N GLU A 62 4.96 -20.51 -4.23
CA GLU A 62 5.20 -19.23 -3.59
C GLU A 62 4.24 -18.15 -4.07
N TRP A 63 4.00 -17.13 -3.24
CA TRP A 63 3.32 -15.91 -3.69
C TRP A 63 4.00 -14.67 -3.16
N VAL A 64 3.92 -13.59 -3.94
CA VAL A 64 4.43 -12.27 -3.56
C VAL A 64 3.28 -11.42 -3.05
N SER A 65 3.34 -11.03 -1.78
CA SER A 65 2.37 -10.13 -1.17
C SER A 65 2.93 -8.71 -1.09
N PRO A 66 2.39 -7.72 -1.84
CA PRO A 66 2.75 -6.32 -1.67
C PRO A 66 2.13 -5.74 -0.40
N TYR A 67 2.93 -5.05 0.40
CA TYR A 67 2.46 -4.31 1.58
C TYR A 67 2.25 -2.86 1.17
N ILE A 68 0.98 -2.45 1.09
CA ILE A 68 0.58 -1.12 0.63
C ILE A 68 -0.14 -0.40 1.77
N CYS A 69 0.42 0.72 2.20
CA CYS A 69 -0.20 1.62 3.15
C CYS A 69 -0.89 2.78 2.42
N LEU A 70 -1.83 3.46 3.08
CA LEU A 70 -2.56 4.57 2.48
C LEU A 70 -2.37 5.84 3.31
N LEU A 71 -1.92 6.89 2.64
CA LEU A 71 -1.84 8.23 3.21
C LEU A 71 -2.94 9.10 2.62
N ILE A 72 -3.80 9.61 3.48
CA ILE A 72 -4.96 10.41 3.12
C ILE A 72 -4.78 11.80 3.69
N ASP A 73 -4.87 12.81 2.85
CA ASP A 73 -5.07 14.17 3.29
C ASP A 73 -6.50 14.62 2.99
N THR A 74 -7.17 15.06 4.05
CA THR A 74 -8.54 15.57 4.02
C THR A 74 -8.60 17.09 3.92
N GLY A 75 -7.45 17.77 3.92
CA GLY A 75 -7.33 19.23 4.03
C GLY A 75 -7.32 19.73 5.48
N GLN A 76 -7.85 18.97 6.44
CA GLN A 76 -7.81 19.28 7.88
C GLN A 76 -6.85 18.37 8.64
N GLN A 77 -6.77 17.10 8.22
CA GLN A 77 -5.98 16.06 8.86
C GLN A 77 -5.21 15.27 7.81
N LEU A 78 -4.01 14.85 8.21
CA LEU A 78 -3.22 13.88 7.49
C LEU A 78 -3.30 12.53 8.22
N VAL A 79 -3.94 11.55 7.59
CA VAL A 79 -4.21 10.23 8.16
C VAL A 79 -3.37 9.18 7.45
N LEU A 80 -2.65 8.36 8.21
CA LEU A 80 -1.96 7.19 7.71
C LEU A 80 -2.76 5.95 8.14
N VAL A 81 -3.14 5.13 7.16
CA VAL A 81 -3.80 3.83 7.35
C VAL A 81 -2.76 2.74 7.11
N ASP A 82 -2.61 1.87 8.11
CA ASP A 82 -1.57 0.86 8.27
C ASP A 82 -0.14 1.43 8.32
N THR A 83 0.79 0.60 8.82
CA THR A 83 2.20 1.00 9.01
C THR A 83 3.20 0.00 8.45
N GLY A 84 2.77 -0.80 7.48
CA GLY A 84 3.62 -1.77 6.79
C GLY A 84 3.95 -3.00 7.63
N ALA A 85 4.91 -3.79 7.16
CA ALA A 85 5.36 -5.02 7.81
C ALA A 85 6.63 -4.81 8.65
N GLY A 86 7.22 -3.61 8.64
CA GLY A 86 8.48 -3.34 9.33
C GLY A 86 9.59 -4.27 8.85
N ASN A 87 10.26 -4.94 9.79
CA ASN A 87 11.40 -5.80 9.50
C ASN A 87 11.01 -7.27 9.22
N LEU A 88 9.82 -7.51 8.65
CA LEU A 88 9.37 -8.86 8.32
C LEU A 88 10.32 -9.56 7.33
N SER A 89 10.86 -8.84 6.34
CA SER A 89 11.96 -9.31 5.49
C SER A 89 12.83 -8.16 4.98
N PRO A 90 13.99 -8.45 4.35
CA PRO A 90 14.86 -7.40 3.78
C PRO A 90 14.16 -6.51 2.73
N GLU A 91 13.06 -7.00 2.14
CA GLU A 91 12.31 -6.33 1.09
C GLU A 91 11.18 -5.43 1.62
N THR A 92 10.85 -5.51 2.91
CA THR A 92 9.82 -4.70 3.60
C THR A 92 10.42 -3.53 4.41
N GLY A 93 9.58 -2.74 5.10
CA GLY A 93 10.05 -1.65 5.96
C GLY A 93 10.41 -0.36 5.23
N LYS A 94 10.06 -0.24 3.94
CA LYS A 94 10.39 0.90 3.07
C LYS A 94 9.42 2.07 3.24
N LEU A 95 8.34 1.92 4.02
CA LEU A 95 7.33 2.95 4.21
C LEU A 95 7.91 4.31 4.63
N PRO A 96 8.80 4.45 5.64
CA PRO A 96 9.33 5.75 6.03
C PRO A 96 10.13 6.44 4.93
N GLU A 97 10.92 5.68 4.17
CA GLU A 97 11.68 6.21 3.03
C GLU A 97 10.73 6.69 1.92
N ASN A 98 9.74 5.87 1.58
CA ASN A 98 8.81 6.16 0.51
C ASN A 98 7.86 7.32 0.85
N LEU A 99 7.52 7.51 2.14
CA LEU A 99 6.82 8.69 2.62
C LEU A 99 7.68 9.96 2.49
N LYS A 100 8.99 9.91 2.75
CA LYS A 100 9.89 11.08 2.60
C LYS A 100 10.03 11.53 1.15
N LYS A 101 9.98 10.60 0.19
CA LYS A 101 9.97 10.92 -1.26
C LYS A 101 8.76 11.77 -1.68
N ARG A 102 7.73 11.91 -0.84
CA ARG A 102 6.53 12.74 -1.07
C ARG A 102 6.80 14.26 -1.13
N ASN A 103 7.95 14.73 -0.63
CA ASN A 103 8.22 16.12 -0.23
C ASN A 103 8.12 17.22 -1.30
N ARG A 104 7.84 16.94 -2.58
CA ARG A 104 7.75 18.01 -3.61
C ARG A 104 6.34 18.60 -3.86
N TRP A 105 5.29 18.11 -3.21
CA TRP A 105 3.90 18.58 -3.47
C TRP A 105 3.19 19.29 -2.30
N TRP A 106 3.70 19.15 -1.07
CA TRP A 106 2.99 19.58 0.14
C TRP A 106 3.52 20.89 0.75
N GLY A 107 4.78 21.24 0.45
CA GLY A 107 5.46 22.40 1.04
C GLY A 107 4.96 23.77 0.60
N TYR A 108 4.17 23.88 -0.47
CA TYR A 108 3.78 25.18 -1.03
C TYR A 108 2.41 25.70 -0.63
N ARG A 109 1.54 24.93 0.07
CA ARG A 109 0.17 25.39 0.39
C ARG A 109 -0.19 25.57 1.87
N HIS A 110 0.49 24.94 2.83
CA HIS A 110 0.24 25.26 4.25
C HIS A 110 0.71 26.68 4.63
N TYR A 111 1.64 27.27 3.87
CA TYR A 111 2.08 28.67 4.06
C TYR A 111 1.11 29.72 3.49
N TYR A 112 0.21 29.35 2.57
CA TYR A 112 -0.67 30.31 1.87
C TYR A 112 -2.16 30.22 2.24
N SER A 113 -2.60 29.19 2.97
CA SER A 113 -4.00 29.14 3.45
C SER A 113 -4.24 29.96 4.72
N HIS A 114 -3.20 30.42 5.42
CA HIS A 114 -3.31 31.28 6.60
C HIS A 114 -3.15 32.77 6.30
N SER A 115 -2.88 33.19 5.05
CA SER A 115 -2.63 34.60 4.71
C SER A 115 -3.84 35.35 4.15
N ARG A 116 -5.07 34.80 4.27
CA ARG A 116 -6.31 35.50 3.90
C ARG A 116 -7.36 35.51 5.00
N ALA A 117 -7.01 35.94 6.21
CA ALA A 117 -8.01 36.42 7.16
C ALA A 117 -7.35 37.23 8.29
N SER A 118 -7.03 38.50 8.03
CA SER A 118 -7.15 39.61 8.99
C SER A 118 -6.41 40.85 8.48
N ARG A 119 -7.15 41.77 7.84
CA ARG A 119 -6.84 43.21 8.05
C ARG A 119 -7.32 43.56 9.46
N PRO A 120 -6.56 44.36 10.21
CA PRO A 120 -7.21 45.58 10.70
C PRO A 120 -6.34 46.84 10.61
N TYR A 121 -7.04 47.91 10.26
CA TYR A 121 -6.90 49.33 10.61
C TYR A 121 -5.54 50.07 10.52
N ARG A 122 -5.60 51.13 9.70
CA ARG A 122 -4.81 52.37 9.84
C ARG A 122 -4.98 52.95 11.24
N TRP A 123 -3.85 53.35 11.84
CA TRP A 123 -3.55 54.74 12.20
C TRP A 123 -2.10 55.02 11.84
#